data_AF-A0A0F6A5E3-F1
#
_entry.id   AF-A0A0F6A5E3-F1
#
_cell.length_a   1.000
_cell.length_b   1.000
_cell.length_c   1.000
_cell.angle_alpha   90.00
_cell.angle_beta   90.00
_cell.angle_gamma   90.00
#
_symmetry.space_group_name_H-M   'P 1'
#
loop_
_entity.id
_entity.type
_entity.pdbx_description
1 polymer ?
#
loop_
_entity_poly.entity_id
_entity_poly.type
_entity_poly.pdbx_seq_one_letter_code
_entity_poly.pdbx_strand_id
1 'polypeptide(L)'
;MQKKYQLIIYDNRLRKRYKGVAVSSTRRIKTENFRAYVQRSMRQLRKERKWTQEQLGKKLGVDQASISNYESGKTDMTCTQLFELFLIFGKDLSGVFEFKSSTITNRQQEKQGKE
;
A
#
# COMPACT_ATOMS: atom_id res chain seq x y z
N MET A 1 -4.23 -21.75 3.66
CA MET A 1 -3.82 -20.61 2.80
C MET A 1 -3.16 -19.43 3.55
N GLN A 2 -3.32 -19.26 4.87
CA GLN A 2 -2.71 -18.13 5.63
C GLN A 2 -1.19 -18.21 5.87
N LYS A 3 -0.57 -19.41 5.86
CA LYS A 3 0.86 -19.56 6.17
C LYS A 3 1.83 -18.98 5.11
N LYS A 4 1.38 -18.74 3.87
CA LYS A 4 2.23 -18.16 2.80
C LYS A 4 2.50 -16.66 2.98
N TYR A 5 1.59 -15.94 3.65
CA TYR A 5 1.72 -14.49 3.87
C TYR A 5 2.69 -14.13 5.00
N GLN A 6 2.93 -15.03 5.96
CA GLN A 6 3.84 -14.78 7.08
C GLN A 6 5.33 -14.73 6.64
N LEU A 7 5.71 -15.42 5.57
CA LEU A 7 7.11 -15.45 5.09
C LEU A 7 7.52 -14.20 4.30
N ILE A 8 6.58 -13.46 3.70
CA ILE A 8 6.90 -12.31 2.83
C ILE A 8 7.31 -11.08 3.65
N ILE A 9 6.90 -11.01 4.92
CA ILE A 9 7.19 -9.87 5.81
C ILE A 9 8.62 -9.87 6.36
N TYR A 10 9.35 -10.99 6.29
CA TYR A 10 10.71 -11.11 6.84
C TYR A 10 11.76 -11.41 5.75
N ASP A 11 12.09 -10.41 4.94
CA ASP A 11 13.32 -10.48 4.13
C ASP A 11 14.54 -10.43 5.07
N ASN A 12 15.37 -11.48 5.05
CA ASN A 12 16.58 -11.61 5.88
C ASN A 12 17.56 -10.43 5.72
N ARG A 13 17.51 -9.70 4.59
CA ARG A 13 18.32 -8.48 4.38
C ARG A 13 17.96 -7.36 5.35
N LEU A 14 16.71 -7.26 5.78
CA LEU A 14 16.24 -6.22 6.70
C LEU A 14 16.65 -6.51 8.15
N ARG A 15 16.74 -7.79 8.53
CA ARG A 15 17.19 -8.22 9.87
C ARG A 15 18.63 -7.79 10.17
N LYS A 16 19.52 -7.81 9.17
CA LYS A 16 20.92 -7.40 9.34
C LYS A 16 21.07 -5.87 9.45
N ARG A 17 20.17 -5.12 8.80
CA ARG A 17 20.19 -3.65 8.72
C ARG A 17 19.66 -2.94 9.98
N TYR A 18 18.80 -3.60 10.76
CA TYR A 18 18.06 -2.96 11.87
C TYR A 18 18.21 -3.65 13.24
N LYS A 19 19.28 -4.40 13.49
CA LYS A 19 19.58 -4.88 14.87
C LYS A 19 19.74 -3.66 15.81
N GLY A 20 18.91 -3.57 16.84
CA GLY A 20 19.12 -2.67 18.00
C GLY A 20 18.50 -1.27 17.95
N VAL A 21 17.44 -1.01 17.17
CA VAL A 21 16.93 0.36 16.98
C VAL A 21 15.64 0.64 17.79
N ALA A 22 15.60 1.74 18.56
CA ALA A 22 14.51 2.18 19.46
C ALA A 22 13.24 2.70 18.75
N VAL A 23 12.04 2.53 19.35
CA VAL A 23 10.64 2.81 18.89
C VAL A 23 10.41 3.74 17.68
N SER A 24 11.12 4.86 17.51
CA SER A 24 11.11 5.68 16.28
C SER A 24 11.53 4.89 15.02
N SER A 25 12.40 3.90 15.23
CA SER A 25 12.79 2.86 14.31
C SER A 25 11.64 1.99 13.84
N THR A 26 10.64 1.72 14.69
CA THR A 26 9.59 0.75 14.39
C THR A 26 8.70 1.29 13.29
N ARG A 27 8.38 2.59 13.32
CA ARG A 27 7.65 3.27 12.24
C ARG A 27 8.45 3.22 10.94
N ARG A 28 9.72 3.62 10.97
CA ARG A 28 10.59 3.60 9.80
C ARG A 28 10.72 2.19 9.22
N ILE A 29 10.98 1.19 10.05
CA ILE A 29 11.06 -0.22 9.65
C ILE A 29 9.74 -0.69 9.04
N LYS A 30 8.59 -0.34 9.63
CA LYS A 30 7.29 -0.65 9.03
C LYS A 30 7.12 -0.01 7.66
N THR A 31 7.49 1.26 7.49
CA THR A 31 7.46 1.96 6.19
C THR A 31 8.36 1.27 5.16
N GLU A 32 9.59 0.94 5.52
CA GLU A 32 10.54 0.25 4.62
C GLU A 32 10.06 -1.18 4.27
N ASN A 33 9.53 -1.92 5.24
CA ASN A 33 8.95 -3.24 5.02
C ASN A 33 7.76 -3.15 4.06
N PHE A 34 6.88 -2.16 4.26
CA PHE A 34 5.74 -1.93 3.39
C PHE A 34 6.18 -1.55 1.96
N ARG A 35 7.16 -0.64 1.83
CA ARG A 35 7.79 -0.29 0.55
C ARG A 35 8.28 -1.54 -0.19
N ALA A 36 9.13 -2.34 0.45
CA ALA A 36 9.68 -3.56 -0.15
C ALA A 36 8.60 -4.61 -0.46
N TYR A 37 7.53 -4.66 0.33
CA TYR A 37 6.38 -5.51 0.07
C TYR A 37 5.64 -5.07 -1.21
N VAL A 38 5.29 -3.79 -1.32
CA VAL A 38 4.59 -3.23 -2.49
C VAL A 38 5.39 -3.48 -3.77
N GLN A 39 6.70 -3.22 -3.77
CA GLN A 39 7.56 -3.43 -4.94
C GLN A 39 7.56 -4.88 -5.42
N ARG A 40 7.66 -5.84 -4.48
CA ARG A 40 7.63 -7.28 -4.80
C ARG A 40 6.25 -7.73 -5.28
N SER A 41 5.18 -7.29 -4.60
CA SER A 41 3.80 -7.59 -4.96
C SER A 41 3.44 -7.06 -6.35
N MET A 42 3.84 -5.83 -6.66
CA MET A 42 3.67 -5.22 -7.98
C MET A 42 4.25 -6.12 -9.09
N ARG A 43 5.52 -6.52 -8.94
CA ARG A 43 6.20 -7.41 -9.90
C ARG A 43 5.49 -8.76 -10.02
N GLN A 44 5.09 -9.34 -8.89
CA GLN A 44 4.43 -10.64 -8.86
C GLN A 44 3.07 -10.58 -9.57
N LEU A 45 2.21 -9.63 -9.21
CA LEU A 45 0.88 -9.46 -9.78
C LEU A 45 0.94 -9.18 -11.29
N ARG A 46 1.91 -8.37 -11.73
CA ARG A 46 2.17 -8.15 -13.15
C ARG A 46 2.48 -9.46 -13.89
N LYS A 47 3.36 -10.29 -13.33
CA LYS A 47 3.72 -11.59 -13.92
C LYS A 47 2.56 -12.59 -13.90
N GLU A 48 1.78 -12.63 -12.82
CA GLU A 48 0.57 -13.46 -12.72
C GLU A 48 -0.46 -13.11 -13.80
N ARG A 49 -0.59 -11.81 -14.11
CA ARG A 49 -1.42 -11.32 -15.22
C ARG A 49 -0.76 -11.39 -16.59
N LYS A 50 0.45 -11.95 -16.69
CA LYS A 50 1.25 -12.05 -17.92
C LYS A 50 1.51 -10.70 -18.60
N TRP A 51 1.64 -9.62 -17.83
CA TRP A 51 1.91 -8.29 -18.37
C TRP A 51 3.41 -8.01 -18.49
N THR A 52 3.81 -7.32 -19.56
CA THR A 52 5.14 -6.70 -19.65
C THR A 52 5.20 -5.46 -18.75
N GLN A 53 6.41 -4.98 -18.44
CA GLN A 53 6.57 -3.74 -17.68
C GLN A 53 5.96 -2.55 -18.45
N GLU A 54 6.06 -2.53 -19.77
CA GLU A 54 5.44 -1.51 -20.62
C GLU A 54 3.90 -1.54 -20.55
N GLN A 55 3.28 -2.73 -20.55
CA GLN A 55 1.83 -2.86 -20.41
C GLN A 55 1.32 -2.38 -19.06
N LEU A 56 2.06 -2.64 -17.98
CA LEU A 56 1.72 -2.07 -16.68
C LEU A 56 1.93 -0.56 -16.65
N GLY A 57 3.01 -0.06 -17.27
CA GLY A 57 3.29 1.37 -17.41
C GLY A 57 2.13 2.10 -18.09
N LYS A 58 1.64 1.57 -19.21
CA LYS A 58 0.45 2.09 -19.93
C LYS A 58 -0.79 2.18 -19.05
N LYS A 59 -1.02 1.19 -18.18
CA LYS A 59 -2.17 1.19 -17.23
C LYS A 59 -2.00 2.21 -16.11
N LEU A 60 -0.77 2.41 -15.65
CA LEU A 60 -0.42 3.32 -14.56
C LEU A 60 -0.13 4.76 -15.04
N GLY A 61 -0.09 4.99 -16.35
CA GLY A 61 0.23 6.29 -16.95
C GLY A 61 1.72 6.68 -16.84
N VAL A 62 2.63 5.70 -16.82
CA VAL A 62 4.09 5.92 -16.74
C VAL A 62 4.83 5.11 -17.80
N ASP A 63 6.10 5.45 -18.04
CA ASP A 63 6.94 4.68 -18.97
C ASP A 63 7.40 3.33 -18.38
N GLN A 64 7.93 2.46 -19.25
CA GLN A 64 8.44 1.15 -18.86
C GLN A 64 9.63 1.26 -17.89
N ALA A 65 10.47 2.28 -18.04
CA ALA A 65 11.63 2.52 -17.18
C ALA A 65 11.21 2.82 -15.72
N SER A 66 10.14 3.60 -15.54
CA SER A 66 9.52 3.89 -14.24
C SER A 66 9.07 2.60 -13.56
N ILE A 67 8.37 1.72 -14.28
CA ILE A 67 7.97 0.41 -13.75
C ILE A 67 9.19 -0.41 -13.33
N SER A 68 10.26 -0.43 -14.13
CA SER A 68 11.51 -1.12 -13.77
C SER A 68 12.14 -0.53 -12.51
N ASN A 69 12.17 0.79 -12.38
CA ASN A 69 12.70 1.50 -11.22
C ASN A 69 11.85 1.24 -9.96
N TYR A 70 10.52 1.20 -10.07
CA TYR A 70 9.63 0.86 -8.96
C TYR A 70 9.85 -0.58 -8.50
N GLU A 71 9.85 -1.55 -9.42
CA GLU A 71 10.04 -2.97 -9.06
C GLU A 71 11.44 -3.27 -8.50
N SER A 72 12.45 -2.49 -8.85
CA SER A 72 13.82 -2.61 -8.32
C SER A 72 14.06 -1.76 -7.06
N GLY A 73 13.11 -0.89 -6.72
CA GLY A 73 13.18 0.01 -5.58
C GLY A 73 14.12 1.19 -5.73
N LYS A 74 14.61 1.46 -6.95
CA LYS A 74 15.44 2.63 -7.28
C LYS A 74 14.69 3.95 -7.10
N THR A 75 13.39 3.94 -7.38
CA THR A 75 12.51 5.11 -7.27
C THR A 75 11.28 4.74 -6.47
N ASP A 76 10.81 5.67 -5.65
CA ASP A 76 9.55 5.55 -4.94
C ASP A 76 8.39 6.02 -5.81
N MET A 77 7.28 5.29 -5.75
CA MET A 77 6.01 5.75 -6.32
C MET A 77 5.45 6.90 -5.48
N THR A 78 4.78 7.84 -6.13
CA THR A 78 3.96 8.82 -5.40
C THR A 78 2.76 8.13 -4.74
N CYS A 79 2.13 8.80 -3.77
CA CYS A 79 0.91 8.28 -3.15
C CYS A 79 -0.19 8.02 -4.18
N THR A 80 -0.36 8.92 -5.17
CA THR A 80 -1.33 8.76 -6.25
C THR A 80 -1.03 7.52 -7.10
N GLN A 81 0.22 7.33 -7.53
CA GLN A 81 0.62 6.15 -8.30
C GLN A 81 0.40 4.86 -7.52
N LEU A 82 0.71 4.88 -6.21
CA LEU A 82 0.47 3.73 -5.36
C LEU A 82 -1.03 3.41 -5.26
N PHE A 83 -1.88 4.43 -5.14
CA PHE A 83 -3.33 4.24 -5.09
C PHE A 83 -3.89 3.69 -6.42
N GLU A 84 -3.48 4.28 -7.55
CA GLU A 84 -3.84 3.77 -8.89
C GLU A 84 -3.39 2.31 -9.08
N LEU A 85 -2.21 1.95 -8.59
CA LEU A 85 -1.73 0.57 -8.62
C LEU A 85 -2.68 -0.38 -7.88
N PHE A 86 -3.16 0.02 -6.69
CA PHE A 86 -4.14 -0.77 -5.95
C PHE A 86 -5.44 -0.94 -6.74
N LEU A 87 -5.96 0.14 -7.34
CA LEU A 87 -7.17 0.11 -8.15
C LEU A 87 -7.02 -0.82 -9.37
N ILE A 88 -5.90 -0.74 -10.10
CA ILE A 88 -5.59 -1.62 -11.25
C ILE A 88 -5.66 -3.10 -10.87
N PHE A 89 -5.27 -3.44 -9.64
CA PHE A 89 -5.31 -4.80 -9.13
C PHE A 89 -6.59 -5.14 -8.34
N GLY A 90 -7.61 -4.29 -8.40
CA GLY A 90 -8.93 -4.53 -7.79
C GLY A 90 -8.93 -4.36 -6.27
N LYS A 91 -8.09 -3.47 -5.73
CA LYS A 91 -8.06 -3.09 -4.33
C LYS A 91 -8.43 -1.62 -4.21
N ASP A 92 -9.51 -1.33 -3.53
CA ASP A 92 -9.85 0.03 -3.13
C ASP A 92 -9.41 0.27 -1.68
N LEU A 93 -8.63 1.33 -1.46
CA LEU A 93 -8.14 1.74 -0.14
C LEU A 93 -8.88 2.96 0.42
N SER A 94 -9.93 3.45 -0.25
CA SER A 94 -10.74 4.60 0.20
C SER A 94 -11.21 4.44 1.65
N GLY A 95 -11.74 3.26 2.00
CA GLY A 95 -12.20 2.94 3.36
C GLY A 95 -11.11 2.85 4.44
N VAL A 96 -9.82 2.79 4.06
CA VAL A 96 -8.71 2.81 5.05
C VAL A 96 -8.60 4.18 5.71
N PHE A 97 -9.02 5.24 5.02
CA PHE A 97 -8.96 6.62 5.50
C PHE A 97 -10.21 7.07 6.24
N GLU A 98 -11.14 6.15 6.52
CA GLU A 98 -12.20 6.34 7.53
C GLU A 98 -11.59 6.35 8.95
N PHE A 99 -10.56 7.17 9.17
CA PHE A 99 -10.19 7.68 10.48
C PHE A 99 -11.41 8.43 10.97
N LYS A 100 -12.29 7.70 11.67
CA LYS A 100 -13.60 8.13 12.14
C LYS A 100 -13.62 9.65 12.24
N SER A 101 -14.21 10.28 11.22
CA SER A 101 -14.86 11.56 11.45
C SER A 101 -15.73 11.25 12.64
N SER A 102 -15.31 11.72 13.82
CA SER A 102 -16.14 11.67 15.00
C SER A 102 -17.35 12.42 14.53
N THR A 103 -18.42 11.67 14.25
CA THR A 103 -19.65 12.19 13.70
C THR A 103 -19.98 13.39 14.58
N ILE A 104 -19.84 14.60 14.03
CA ILE A 104 -20.45 15.79 14.61
C ILE A 104 -21.93 15.56 14.34
N THR A 105 -22.54 14.67 15.12
CA THR A 105 -23.97 14.44 15.08
C THR A 105 -24.58 15.66 15.73
N ASN A 106 -25.02 16.61 14.91
CA ASN A 106 -25.91 17.66 15.34
C ASN A 106 -27.16 17.00 15.94
N ARG A 107 -27.25 16.96 17.28
CA ARG A 107 -28.45 16.60 18.01
C ARG A 107 -29.46 17.74 17.89
N GLN A 108 -30.23 17.76 16.82
CA GLN A 108 -31.50 18.47 16.78
C GLN A 108 -32.50 17.64 15.98
N GLN A 109 -33.28 16.83 16.70
CA GLN A 109 -34.67 16.46 16.40
C GLN A 109 -35.19 15.52 17.50
N GLU A 110 -35.54 16.07 18.66
CA GLU A 110 -36.54 15.50 19.56
C GLU A 110 -37.30 16.65 20.22
N LYS A 111 -38.23 17.25 19.46
CA LYS A 111 -39.46 17.86 19.98
C LYS A 111 -40.55 17.71 18.92
N GLN A 112 -41.07 16.50 18.80
CA GLN A 112 -42.42 16.27 18.28
C GLN A 112 -43.20 15.51 19.35
N GLY A 113 -44.36 16.07 19.71
CA GLY A 113 -45.50 15.35 20.27
C GLY A 113 -45.38 14.87 21.72
N LYS A 114 -45.71 15.75 22.68
CA LYS A 114 -46.49 15.34 23.85
C LYS A 114 -47.83 16.06 23.76
N GLU A 115 -48.80 15.39 23.16
CA GLU A 115 -50.22 15.51 23.56
C GLU A 115 -50.50 14.43 24.60
#